data_AF-A0A7Y2KZY3-F1
#
_entry.id   AF-A0A7Y2KZY3-F1
#
_cell.length_a   1.000
_cell.length_b   1.000
_cell.length_c   1.000
_cell.angle_alpha   90.00
_cell.angle_beta   90.00
_cell.angle_gamma   90.00
#
_symmetry.space_group_name_H-M   'P 1'
#
loop_
_entity.id
_entity.type
_entity.pdbx_description
1 polymer ?
#
loop_
_entity_poly.entity_id
_entity_poly.type
_entity_poly.pdbx_seq_one_letter_code
_entity_poly.pdbx_strand_id
1 'polypeptide(L)'
;NFWTVFQEPALDRYVTDAAYRGKATPLLAMPGQIDDVGSVISLWHNYRDKRNDYEKLRQQAYAEMTPPSWSTLWAGNDNALLTIFRHFDSASVSKGLIGDVPQTLWLFDYPLLERTYYQLAVNFDVFGNVSHQAQTRLYFDLIRNGAEVNFLRLMPADSRAGILSDWYQNSGKLKMWLDYQKIDADTPTGIKLDPVDPKRDFALKLIERTGTLNARPDPINRCTGAYCSRPGIAREFQYAEQSLSSLTSRPAAGLAVINQLPEATMLRIEGADGKREMYSMLRNRAHTNVAFMLGEEYRLQPGLDTLTIYPGVLSSYPNFMFNIPADEVPAFVKAMEQCKDQSTFDTIVERWGIRRSNPQFWHYFHDIGQYINETDPVEAGVLDMNRYENL
;
A
#
# COMPACT_ATOMS: atom_id res chain seq x y z
N ASN A 1 -2.20 2.52 -2.04
CA ASN A 1 -1.64 1.51 -1.11
C ASN A 1 -1.74 0.11 -1.71
N PHE A 2 -1.08 -0.89 -1.12
CA PHE A 2 -1.29 -2.31 -1.41
C PHE A 2 -1.03 -3.16 -0.16
N TRP A 3 -1.59 -4.37 -0.10
CA TRP A 3 -1.33 -5.33 1.00
C TRP A 3 -0.32 -6.37 0.57
N THR A 4 0.54 -6.77 1.50
CA THR A 4 1.51 -7.85 1.31
C THR A 4 1.26 -8.95 2.32
N VAL A 5 1.23 -10.18 1.81
CA VAL A 5 1.20 -11.43 2.57
C VAL A 5 2.37 -12.31 2.14
N PHE A 6 2.71 -13.29 2.95
CA PHE A 6 3.87 -14.15 2.73
C PHE A 6 3.43 -15.60 2.51
N GLN A 7 4.18 -16.30 1.67
CA GLN A 7 4.01 -17.73 1.49
C GLN A 7 4.59 -18.49 2.68
N GLU A 8 3.90 -19.54 3.13
CA GLU A 8 4.38 -20.45 4.17
C GLU A 8 5.71 -21.09 3.73
N PRO A 9 6.84 -20.85 4.44
CA PRO A 9 8.15 -21.38 4.05
C PRO A 9 8.20 -22.90 3.91
N ALA A 10 7.42 -23.64 4.72
CA ALA A 10 7.31 -25.09 4.60
C ALA A 10 6.66 -25.58 3.29
N LEU A 11 6.00 -24.68 2.55
CA LEU A 11 5.39 -24.93 1.25
C LEU A 11 6.12 -24.19 0.11
N ASP A 12 7.27 -23.55 0.38
CA ASP A 12 8.10 -22.93 -0.65
C ASP A 12 9.13 -23.92 -1.19
N ARG A 13 9.02 -24.25 -2.48
CA ARG A 13 9.97 -25.14 -3.17
C ARG A 13 11.40 -24.61 -3.14
N TYR A 14 11.61 -23.29 -3.17
CA TYR A 14 12.96 -22.75 -3.07
C TYR A 14 13.60 -23.10 -1.72
N VAL A 15 12.81 -23.13 -0.65
CA VAL A 15 13.26 -23.45 0.71
C VAL A 15 13.37 -24.96 0.93
N THR A 16 12.43 -25.74 0.39
CA THR A 16 12.25 -27.16 0.73
C THR A 16 12.88 -28.14 -0.26
N ASP A 17 13.17 -27.73 -1.50
CA ASP A 17 13.65 -28.62 -2.56
C ASP A 17 15.01 -28.13 -3.10
N ALA A 18 16.09 -28.85 -2.75
CA ALA A 18 17.44 -28.49 -3.16
C ALA A 18 17.67 -28.56 -4.68
N ALA A 19 16.99 -29.49 -5.38
CA ALA A 19 17.11 -29.63 -6.83
C ALA A 19 16.40 -28.47 -7.55
N TYR A 20 15.22 -28.10 -7.08
CA TYR A 20 14.53 -26.89 -7.56
C TYR A 20 15.37 -25.64 -7.29
N ARG A 21 15.89 -25.48 -6.06
CA ARG A 21 16.75 -24.35 -5.68
C ARG A 21 17.98 -24.23 -6.59
N GLY A 22 18.66 -25.34 -6.87
CA GLY A 22 19.82 -25.35 -7.78
C GLY A 22 19.50 -24.87 -9.20
N LYS A 23 18.28 -25.10 -9.69
CA LYS A 23 17.80 -24.58 -10.98
C LYS A 23 17.36 -23.11 -10.89
N ALA A 24 16.76 -22.72 -9.77
CA ALA A 24 16.19 -21.39 -9.57
C ALA A 24 17.25 -20.31 -9.27
N THR A 25 18.25 -20.60 -8.42
CA THR A 25 19.25 -19.62 -7.97
C THR A 25 19.96 -18.89 -9.12
N PRO A 26 20.41 -19.54 -10.21
CA PRO A 26 21.05 -18.85 -11.33
C PRO A 26 20.14 -17.83 -12.06
N LEU A 27 18.82 -17.99 -11.93
CA LEU A 27 17.80 -17.13 -12.54
C LEU A 27 17.42 -15.94 -11.63
N LEU A 28 17.80 -15.96 -10.36
CA LEU A 28 17.45 -14.96 -9.34
C LEU A 28 18.56 -13.91 -9.15
N ALA A 29 19.14 -13.42 -10.24
CA ALA A 29 20.21 -12.40 -10.17
C ALA A 29 19.70 -11.05 -9.65
N MET A 30 20.49 -10.34 -8.85
CA MET A 30 20.14 -9.02 -8.25
C MET A 30 20.86 -7.85 -8.91
N PRO A 31 20.22 -6.66 -9.00
CA PRO A 31 20.81 -5.44 -9.56
C PRO A 31 21.76 -4.79 -8.55
N GLY A 32 22.55 -3.81 -8.98
CA GLY A 32 23.46 -3.05 -8.11
C GLY A 32 24.75 -3.78 -7.71
N GLN A 33 25.10 -4.87 -8.40
CA GLN A 33 26.45 -5.47 -8.32
C GLN A 33 27.39 -4.97 -9.42
N ILE A 34 26.86 -4.26 -10.43
CA ILE A 34 27.60 -3.76 -11.60
C ILE A 34 27.13 -2.32 -11.89
N ASP A 35 27.96 -1.34 -11.56
CA ASP A 35 27.62 0.10 -11.58
C ASP A 35 27.90 0.81 -12.92
N ASP A 36 28.11 0.06 -14.01
CA ASP A 36 28.52 0.65 -15.28
C ASP A 36 27.33 1.28 -16.04
N VAL A 37 27.41 2.59 -16.28
CA VAL A 37 26.33 3.45 -16.83
C VAL A 37 25.89 3.04 -18.24
N GLY A 38 26.81 2.48 -19.05
CA GLY A 38 26.51 2.00 -20.41
C GLY A 38 25.67 0.72 -20.47
N SER A 39 25.43 0.07 -19.34
CA SER A 39 24.86 -1.28 -19.28
C SER A 39 23.40 -1.35 -18.78
N VAL A 40 22.76 -0.23 -18.43
CA VAL A 40 21.42 -0.23 -17.78
C VAL A 40 20.36 -0.98 -18.60
N ILE A 41 20.29 -0.74 -19.92
CA ILE A 41 19.29 -1.36 -20.80
C ILE A 41 19.60 -2.86 -21.01
N SER A 42 20.87 -3.21 -21.26
CA SER A 42 21.28 -4.59 -21.48
C SER A 42 21.17 -5.44 -20.20
N LEU A 43 21.52 -4.86 -19.05
CA LEU A 43 21.29 -5.46 -17.74
C LEU A 43 19.80 -5.66 -17.49
N TRP A 44 18.97 -4.66 -17.76
CA TRP A 44 17.53 -4.79 -17.58
C TRP A 44 16.93 -5.91 -18.44
N HIS A 45 17.30 -6.00 -19.73
CA HIS A 45 16.88 -7.11 -20.58
C HIS A 45 17.34 -8.47 -20.03
N ASN A 46 18.60 -8.57 -19.58
CA ASN A 46 19.11 -9.80 -18.97
C ASN A 46 18.32 -10.19 -17.71
N TYR A 47 18.07 -9.25 -16.80
CA TYR A 47 17.28 -9.49 -15.60
C TYR A 47 15.83 -9.86 -15.91
N ARG A 48 15.22 -9.22 -16.91
CA ARG A 48 13.88 -9.54 -17.40
C ARG A 48 13.82 -10.97 -17.93
N ASP A 49 14.77 -11.36 -18.77
CA ASP A 49 14.79 -12.69 -19.39
C ASP A 49 15.03 -13.78 -18.33
N LYS A 50 16.00 -13.58 -17.41
CA LYS A 50 16.22 -14.47 -16.25
C LYS A 50 14.99 -14.58 -15.36
N ARG A 51 14.32 -13.46 -15.07
CA ARG A 51 13.08 -13.46 -14.30
C ARG A 51 12.01 -14.27 -15.02
N ASN A 52 11.87 -14.10 -16.33
CA ASN A 52 10.87 -14.82 -17.12
C ASN A 52 11.15 -16.33 -17.15
N ASP A 53 12.41 -16.74 -17.23
CA ASP A 53 12.79 -18.15 -17.07
C ASP A 53 12.48 -18.67 -15.66
N TYR A 54 12.72 -17.86 -14.62
CA TYR A 54 12.37 -18.20 -13.24
C TYR A 54 10.85 -18.39 -13.07
N GLU A 55 10.03 -17.48 -13.59
CA GLU A 55 8.57 -17.63 -13.50
C GLU A 55 8.08 -18.88 -14.21
N LYS A 56 8.64 -19.21 -15.38
CA LYS A 56 8.29 -20.43 -16.10
C LYS A 56 8.65 -21.67 -15.28
N LEU A 57 9.87 -21.73 -14.73
CA LEU A 57 10.31 -22.81 -13.86
C LEU A 57 9.40 -22.94 -12.63
N ARG A 58 9.05 -21.80 -12.01
CA ARG A 58 8.18 -21.75 -10.84
C ARG A 58 6.77 -22.23 -11.18
N GLN A 59 6.16 -21.74 -12.25
CA GLN A 59 4.83 -22.18 -12.69
C GLN A 59 4.78 -23.70 -12.90
N GLN A 60 5.78 -24.27 -13.58
CA GLN A 60 5.87 -25.71 -13.79
C GLN A 60 5.97 -26.49 -12.47
N ALA A 61 6.90 -26.10 -11.59
CA ALA A 61 7.11 -26.80 -10.32
C ALA A 61 5.89 -26.74 -9.40
N TYR A 62 5.15 -25.63 -9.43
CA TYR A 62 4.00 -25.42 -8.58
C TYR A 62 2.68 -25.94 -9.17
N ALA A 63 2.59 -26.18 -10.48
CA ALA A 63 1.46 -26.86 -11.10
C ALA A 63 1.33 -28.32 -10.65
N GLU A 64 2.44 -28.94 -10.26
CA GLU A 64 2.50 -30.31 -9.73
C GLU A 64 2.22 -30.38 -8.22
N MET A 65 2.06 -29.25 -7.54
CA MET A 65 1.79 -29.20 -6.10
C MET A 65 0.30 -29.30 -5.80
N THR A 66 -0.02 -29.61 -4.54
CA THR A 66 -1.39 -29.45 -4.05
C THR A 66 -1.87 -28.01 -4.29
N PRO A 67 -3.11 -27.84 -4.79
CA PRO A 67 -3.70 -26.52 -5.00
C PRO A 67 -3.57 -25.63 -3.75
N PRO A 68 -3.20 -24.35 -3.92
CA PRO A 68 -2.96 -23.47 -2.78
C PRO A 68 -4.22 -23.34 -1.92
N SER A 69 -4.02 -23.29 -0.60
CA SER A 69 -5.10 -23.13 0.37
C SER A 69 -4.74 -22.00 1.36
N TRP A 70 -5.59 -21.74 2.35
CA TRP A 70 -5.24 -20.79 3.41
C TRP A 70 -3.96 -21.16 4.16
N SER A 71 -3.60 -22.45 4.23
CA SER A 71 -2.33 -22.90 4.83
C SER A 71 -1.09 -22.53 4.00
N THR A 72 -1.28 -22.08 2.76
CA THR A 72 -0.20 -21.58 1.91
C THR A 72 0.27 -20.19 2.35
N LEU A 73 -0.50 -19.49 3.17
CA LEU A 73 -0.13 -18.19 3.72
C LEU A 73 0.56 -18.37 5.07
N TRP A 74 1.72 -17.73 5.21
CA TRP A 74 2.43 -17.68 6.48
C TRP A 74 1.66 -16.83 7.48
N ALA A 75 1.55 -17.33 8.71
CA ALA A 75 0.81 -16.68 9.81
C ALA A 75 1.58 -16.75 11.15
N GLY A 76 2.92 -16.75 11.08
CA GLY A 76 3.77 -17.04 12.25
C GLY A 76 3.84 -15.93 13.30
N ASN A 77 3.71 -14.65 12.92
CA ASN A 77 3.66 -13.51 13.83
C ASN A 77 3.01 -12.27 13.18
N ASP A 78 3.02 -11.15 13.89
CA ASP A 78 2.39 -9.89 13.49
C ASP A 78 3.01 -9.20 12.26
N ASN A 79 4.11 -9.72 11.70
CA ASN A 79 4.68 -9.29 10.42
C ASN A 79 4.05 -10.02 9.22
N ALA A 80 3.15 -10.98 9.44
CA ALA A 80 2.52 -11.77 8.36
C ALA A 80 1.62 -10.93 7.43
N LEU A 81 1.17 -9.78 7.91
CA LEU A 81 0.22 -8.90 7.24
C LEU A 81 0.81 -7.51 7.23
N LEU A 82 1.08 -6.97 6.03
CA LEU A 82 1.62 -5.63 5.89
C LEU A 82 0.77 -4.80 4.94
N THR A 83 0.64 -3.52 5.25
CA THR A 83 0.12 -2.50 4.35
C THR A 83 1.26 -1.57 3.96
N ILE A 84 1.43 -1.37 2.65
CA ILE A 84 2.39 -0.43 2.11
C ILE A 84 1.62 0.78 1.58
N PHE A 85 1.91 1.94 2.15
CA PHE A 85 1.43 3.22 1.63
C PHE A 85 2.51 3.82 0.74
N ARG A 86 2.07 4.40 -0.38
CA ARG A 86 2.93 5.16 -1.29
C ARG A 86 2.49 6.61 -1.15
N HIS A 87 3.40 7.47 -0.77
CA HIS A 87 3.20 8.91 -0.60
C HIS A 87 4.17 9.63 -1.54
N PHE A 88 3.71 9.89 -2.75
CA PHE A 88 4.41 10.52 -3.87
C PHE A 88 5.75 9.83 -4.17
N ASP A 89 6.84 10.40 -3.67
CA ASP A 89 8.24 9.96 -3.77
C ASP A 89 8.75 9.31 -2.48
N SER A 90 7.86 8.85 -1.60
CA SER A 90 8.17 8.08 -0.39
C SER A 90 7.19 6.92 -0.19
N ALA A 91 7.51 6.01 0.71
CA ALA A 91 6.62 4.92 1.09
C ALA A 91 6.77 4.63 2.58
N SER A 92 5.70 4.13 3.20
CA SER A 92 5.73 3.60 4.56
C SER A 92 5.20 2.17 4.58
N VAL A 93 5.76 1.37 5.47
CA VAL A 93 5.31 -0.02 5.72
C VAL A 93 4.69 -0.04 7.11
N SER A 94 3.48 -0.57 7.21
CA SER A 94 2.77 -0.72 8.48
C SER A 94 2.30 -2.15 8.65
N LYS A 95 2.44 -2.69 9.86
CA LYS A 95 1.85 -3.98 10.21
C LYS A 95 0.32 -3.92 10.12
N GLY A 96 -0.30 -5.03 9.76
CA GLY A 96 -1.74 -5.19 9.62
C GLY A 96 -2.30 -4.79 8.24
N LEU A 97 -3.59 -5.06 8.05
CA LEU A 97 -4.35 -4.79 6.83
C LEU A 97 -5.19 -3.52 7.00
N ILE A 98 -4.59 -2.37 6.70
CA ILE A 98 -5.14 -1.03 6.88
C ILE A 98 -5.77 -0.52 5.58
N GLY A 99 -6.87 0.22 5.70
CA GLY A 99 -7.66 0.77 4.61
C GLY A 99 -8.72 -0.18 4.07
N ASP A 100 -9.41 0.28 3.04
CA ASP A 100 -10.24 -0.61 2.20
C ASP A 100 -9.35 -1.62 1.46
N VAL A 101 -9.98 -2.62 0.85
CA VAL A 101 -9.31 -3.61 0.01
C VAL A 101 -8.59 -2.88 -1.14
N PRO A 102 -7.25 -2.93 -1.20
CA PRO A 102 -6.50 -2.18 -2.19
C PRO A 102 -6.66 -2.76 -3.59
N GLN A 103 -6.24 -1.99 -4.58
CA GLN A 103 -6.28 -2.43 -5.97
C GLN A 103 -5.48 -3.73 -6.17
N THR A 104 -4.27 -3.80 -5.61
CA THR A 104 -3.36 -4.95 -5.72
C THR A 104 -3.03 -5.56 -4.37
N LEU A 105 -2.77 -6.87 -4.37
CA LEU A 105 -2.23 -7.63 -3.25
C LEU A 105 -0.99 -8.39 -3.72
N TRP A 106 0.01 -8.48 -2.86
CA TRP A 106 1.30 -9.11 -3.15
C TRP A 106 1.46 -10.37 -2.30
N LEU A 107 1.88 -11.47 -2.92
CA LEU A 107 2.30 -12.69 -2.23
C LEU A 107 3.81 -12.86 -2.38
N PHE A 108 4.53 -12.69 -1.28
CA PHE A 108 5.98 -12.86 -1.23
C PHE A 108 6.33 -14.30 -0.90
N ASP A 109 7.06 -14.96 -1.79
CA ASP A 109 7.82 -16.17 -1.47
C ASP A 109 9.21 -15.78 -0.94
N TYR A 110 9.99 -16.77 -0.50
CA TYR A 110 11.30 -16.49 0.10
C TYR A 110 12.25 -15.75 -0.87
N PRO A 111 12.38 -16.15 -2.16
CA PRO A 111 13.16 -15.40 -3.13
C PRO A 111 12.72 -13.94 -3.32
N LEU A 112 11.42 -13.65 -3.38
CA LEU A 112 10.94 -12.27 -3.52
C LEU A 112 11.24 -11.44 -2.27
N LEU A 113 11.08 -12.02 -1.08
CA LEU A 113 11.41 -11.35 0.19
C LEU A 113 12.89 -10.95 0.22
N GLU A 114 13.79 -11.92 0.00
CA GLU A 114 15.24 -11.70 0.03
C GLU A 114 15.66 -10.64 -1.00
N ARG A 115 15.20 -10.78 -2.25
CA ARG A 115 15.53 -9.82 -3.32
C ARG A 115 15.00 -8.42 -3.01
N THR A 116 13.83 -8.30 -2.41
CA THR A 116 13.28 -7.00 -1.99
C THR A 116 14.13 -6.38 -0.88
N TYR A 117 14.48 -7.16 0.14
CA TYR A 117 15.31 -6.71 1.26
C TYR A 117 16.69 -6.22 0.78
N TYR A 118 17.38 -7.03 -0.01
CA TYR A 118 18.70 -6.64 -0.51
C TYR A 118 18.63 -5.44 -1.45
N GLN A 119 17.60 -5.37 -2.30
CA GLN A 119 17.46 -4.27 -3.24
C GLN A 119 17.10 -2.94 -2.57
N LEU A 120 16.20 -2.95 -1.57
CA LEU A 120 15.64 -1.73 -0.98
C LEU A 120 16.26 -1.33 0.35
N ALA A 121 16.97 -2.25 1.04
CA ALA A 121 17.61 -1.97 2.31
C ALA A 121 19.13 -2.09 2.24
N VAL A 122 19.66 -3.26 1.86
CA VAL A 122 21.12 -3.51 1.95
C VAL A 122 21.91 -2.79 0.87
N ASN A 123 21.47 -2.87 -0.38
CA ASN A 123 22.19 -2.31 -1.54
C ASN A 123 21.59 -0.97 -1.99
N PHE A 124 20.55 -0.47 -1.32
CA PHE A 124 19.95 0.81 -1.69
C PHE A 124 20.82 1.95 -1.18
N ASP A 125 21.22 2.83 -2.10
CA ASP A 125 21.98 4.03 -1.78
C ASP A 125 21.15 5.25 -2.19
N VAL A 126 20.62 5.94 -1.18
CA VAL A 126 19.85 7.18 -1.37
C VAL A 126 20.70 8.28 -2.03
N PHE A 127 22.00 8.28 -1.78
CA PHE A 127 22.96 9.23 -2.34
C PHE A 127 23.66 8.70 -3.61
N GLY A 128 23.28 7.50 -4.05
CA GLY A 128 23.80 6.85 -5.25
C GLY A 128 23.44 7.61 -6.53
N ASN A 129 24.15 7.32 -7.61
CA ASN A 129 23.94 8.01 -8.89
C ASN A 129 22.58 7.67 -9.54
N VAL A 130 22.18 8.44 -10.55
CA VAL A 130 20.90 8.26 -11.26
C VAL A 130 20.79 6.87 -11.90
N SER A 131 21.90 6.26 -12.33
CA SER A 131 21.91 4.91 -12.89
C SER A 131 21.49 3.88 -11.84
N HIS A 132 22.01 3.97 -10.61
CA HIS A 132 21.63 3.10 -9.50
C HIS A 132 20.14 3.19 -9.16
N GLN A 133 19.63 4.41 -9.04
CA GLN A 133 18.22 4.66 -8.76
C GLN A 133 17.32 4.13 -9.89
N ALA A 134 17.72 4.31 -11.15
CA ALA A 134 17.01 3.80 -12.31
C ALA A 134 16.99 2.26 -12.36
N GLN A 135 18.14 1.61 -12.16
CA GLN A 135 18.23 0.14 -12.10
C GLN A 135 17.37 -0.43 -10.98
N THR A 136 17.43 0.19 -9.79
CA THR A 136 16.58 -0.18 -8.65
C THR A 136 15.11 -0.07 -9.03
N ARG A 137 14.67 1.06 -9.60
CA ARG A 137 13.25 1.24 -9.95
C ARG A 137 12.76 0.25 -11.01
N LEU A 138 13.59 -0.06 -12.02
CA LEU A 138 13.27 -1.03 -13.07
C LEU A 138 13.19 -2.46 -12.54
N TYR A 139 14.12 -2.83 -11.67
CA TYR A 139 14.13 -4.18 -11.11
C TYR A 139 13.01 -4.37 -10.08
N PHE A 140 12.66 -3.33 -9.33
CA PHE A 140 11.54 -3.39 -8.40
C PHE A 140 10.21 -3.62 -9.13
N ASP A 141 10.08 -3.17 -10.38
CA ASP A 141 8.92 -3.50 -11.21
C ASP A 141 8.82 -5.00 -11.53
N LEU A 142 9.96 -5.68 -11.68
CA LEU A 142 10.01 -7.14 -11.85
C LEU A 142 9.60 -7.87 -10.55
N ILE A 143 10.08 -7.40 -9.39
CA ILE A 143 9.67 -7.94 -8.07
C ILE A 143 8.17 -7.78 -7.88
N ARG A 144 7.65 -6.57 -8.12
CA ARG A 144 6.23 -6.26 -8.05
C ARG A 144 5.43 -7.24 -8.91
N ASN A 145 5.78 -7.38 -10.19
CA ASN A 145 5.05 -8.28 -11.08
C ASN A 145 5.12 -9.73 -10.59
N GLY A 146 6.28 -10.20 -10.10
CA GLY A 146 6.41 -11.53 -9.51
C GLY A 146 5.48 -11.74 -8.31
N ALA A 147 5.39 -10.77 -7.40
CA ALA A 147 4.52 -10.85 -6.24
C ALA A 147 3.02 -10.80 -6.58
N GLU A 148 2.65 -9.97 -7.56
CA GLU A 148 1.29 -9.88 -8.11
C GLU A 148 0.88 -11.19 -8.79
N VAL A 149 1.76 -11.77 -9.63
CA VAL A 149 1.52 -13.06 -10.29
C VAL A 149 1.46 -14.21 -9.29
N ASN A 150 2.30 -14.19 -8.25
CA ASN A 150 2.23 -15.16 -7.16
C ASN A 150 0.88 -15.10 -6.44
N PHE A 151 0.37 -13.91 -6.17
CA PHE A 151 -0.95 -13.74 -5.56
C PHE A 151 -2.07 -14.31 -6.44
N LEU A 152 -2.02 -14.12 -7.76
CA LEU A 152 -3.05 -14.63 -8.68
C LEU A 152 -3.23 -16.16 -8.60
N ARG A 153 -2.20 -16.91 -8.19
CA ARG A 153 -2.32 -18.37 -7.99
C ARG A 153 -3.32 -18.74 -6.89
N LEU A 154 -3.58 -17.84 -5.94
CA LEU A 154 -4.60 -18.01 -4.90
C LEU A 154 -6.03 -17.84 -5.45
N MET A 155 -6.18 -17.18 -6.60
CA MET A 155 -7.46 -16.88 -7.24
C MET A 155 -7.94 -18.03 -8.15
N PRO A 156 -9.26 -18.13 -8.42
CA PRO A 156 -9.80 -19.06 -9.41
C PRO A 156 -9.17 -18.83 -10.78
N ALA A 157 -8.79 -19.91 -11.46
CA ALA A 157 -8.01 -19.88 -12.70
C ALA A 157 -8.61 -18.93 -13.75
N ASP A 158 -9.92 -19.06 -14.00
CA ASP A 158 -10.67 -18.25 -14.98
C ASP A 158 -10.71 -16.75 -14.65
N SER A 159 -10.52 -16.37 -13.39
CA SER A 159 -10.57 -14.96 -12.96
C SER A 159 -9.23 -14.23 -13.11
N ARG A 160 -8.10 -14.96 -13.16
CA ARG A 160 -6.75 -14.39 -13.03
C ARG A 160 -6.41 -13.40 -14.14
N ALA A 161 -6.79 -13.71 -15.38
CA ALA A 161 -6.55 -12.84 -16.53
C ALA A 161 -7.36 -11.54 -16.44
N GLY A 162 -8.60 -11.60 -15.94
CA GLY A 162 -9.44 -10.43 -15.70
C GLY A 162 -8.84 -9.51 -14.64
N ILE A 163 -8.44 -10.09 -13.49
CA ILE A 163 -7.80 -9.35 -12.39
C ILE A 163 -6.51 -8.68 -12.87
N LEU A 164 -5.65 -9.42 -13.56
CA LEU A 164 -4.38 -8.89 -14.05
C LEU A 164 -4.58 -7.78 -15.10
N SER A 165 -5.57 -7.94 -15.99
CA SER A 165 -5.92 -6.90 -16.98
C SER A 165 -6.42 -5.62 -16.31
N ASP A 166 -7.07 -5.72 -15.15
CA ASP A 166 -7.51 -4.56 -14.38
C ASP A 166 -6.35 -3.83 -13.69
N TRP A 167 -5.31 -4.56 -13.28
CA TRP A 167 -4.08 -3.98 -12.72
C TRP A 167 -3.16 -3.33 -13.78
N TYR A 168 -3.28 -3.79 -15.02
CA TYR A 168 -2.43 -3.38 -16.15
C TYR A 168 -3.29 -2.90 -17.34
N GLN A 169 -3.97 -1.77 -17.18
CA GLN A 169 -4.78 -1.17 -18.24
C GLN A 169 -3.92 -0.40 -19.26
N ASN A 170 -4.46 -0.18 -20.46
CA ASN A 170 -3.85 0.62 -21.53
C ASN A 170 -2.40 0.22 -21.85
N SER A 171 -1.44 1.14 -21.68
CA SER A 171 -0.01 0.90 -21.91
C SER A 171 0.56 -0.24 -21.04
N GLY A 172 -0.06 -0.54 -19.91
CA GLY A 172 0.28 -1.69 -19.07
C GLY A 172 0.11 -3.02 -19.80
N LYS A 173 -0.90 -3.16 -20.67
CA LYS A 173 -1.08 -4.37 -21.49
C LYS A 173 0.05 -4.58 -22.49
N LEU A 174 0.57 -3.49 -23.06
CA LEU A 174 1.72 -3.54 -23.96
C LEU A 174 2.99 -3.97 -23.20
N LYS A 175 3.23 -3.41 -22.00
CA LYS A 175 4.33 -3.82 -21.13
C LYS A 175 4.24 -5.31 -20.79
N MET A 176 3.04 -5.78 -20.40
CA MET A 176 2.81 -7.20 -20.13
C MET A 176 3.14 -8.08 -21.32
N TRP A 177 2.65 -7.71 -22.51
CA TRP A 177 2.88 -8.49 -23.73
C TRP A 177 4.36 -8.55 -24.14
N LEU A 178 5.10 -7.45 -23.95
CA LEU A 178 6.51 -7.36 -24.33
C LEU A 178 7.46 -8.01 -23.33
N ASP A 179 7.17 -7.88 -22.03
CA ASP A 179 8.19 -8.03 -21.00
C ASP A 179 7.92 -9.13 -19.97
N TYR A 180 6.70 -9.64 -19.86
CA TYR A 180 6.33 -10.59 -18.82
C TYR A 180 5.94 -11.95 -19.38
N GLN A 181 6.33 -13.00 -18.65
CA GLN A 181 5.77 -14.33 -18.89
C GLN A 181 4.27 -14.34 -18.72
N LYS A 182 3.63 -15.23 -19.48
CA LYS A 182 2.20 -15.52 -19.31
C LYS A 182 1.96 -16.05 -17.90
N ILE A 183 0.84 -15.64 -17.31
CA ILE A 183 0.39 -16.19 -16.04
C ILE A 183 -0.15 -17.61 -16.22
N ASP A 184 -0.15 -18.36 -15.12
CA ASP A 184 -0.86 -19.62 -15.01
C ASP A 184 -2.37 -19.37 -14.97
N ALA A 185 -3.07 -19.85 -15.99
CA ALA A 185 -4.52 -19.72 -16.15
C ALA A 185 -5.25 -21.07 -16.03
N ASP A 186 -4.55 -22.15 -15.66
CA ASP A 186 -5.07 -23.52 -15.78
C ASP A 186 -5.12 -24.24 -14.42
N THR A 187 -4.16 -23.98 -13.53
CA THR A 187 -4.11 -24.74 -12.27
C THR A 187 -5.22 -24.32 -11.30
N PRO A 188 -5.86 -25.26 -10.60
CA PRO A 188 -6.92 -24.93 -9.65
C PRO A 188 -6.35 -24.29 -8.38
N THR A 189 -7.19 -23.50 -7.69
CA THR A 189 -6.95 -23.05 -6.31
C THR A 189 -7.80 -23.89 -5.35
N GLY A 190 -7.27 -24.19 -4.16
CA GLY A 190 -8.01 -24.81 -3.06
C GLY A 190 -8.82 -23.81 -2.22
N ILE A 191 -8.68 -22.51 -2.48
CA ILE A 191 -9.42 -21.45 -1.78
C ILE A 191 -10.78 -21.25 -2.44
N LYS A 192 -11.86 -21.48 -1.68
CA LYS A 192 -13.23 -21.24 -2.14
C LYS A 192 -13.57 -19.75 -2.03
N LEU A 193 -13.73 -19.11 -3.19
CA LEU A 193 -13.99 -17.68 -3.31
C LEU A 193 -15.29 -17.43 -4.11
N ASP A 194 -15.93 -16.31 -3.84
CA ASP A 194 -17.05 -15.80 -4.64
C ASP A 194 -16.57 -15.55 -6.08
N PRO A 195 -17.20 -16.17 -7.10
CA PRO A 195 -16.79 -15.98 -8.49
C PRO A 195 -17.06 -14.56 -9.03
N VAL A 196 -17.90 -13.76 -8.38
CA VAL A 196 -18.24 -12.39 -8.82
C VAL A 196 -17.09 -11.42 -8.53
N ASP A 197 -16.53 -11.47 -7.33
CA ASP A 197 -15.37 -10.66 -6.93
C ASP A 197 -14.44 -11.48 -6.02
N PRO A 198 -13.67 -12.41 -6.60
CA PRO A 198 -12.84 -13.33 -5.82
C PRO A 198 -11.72 -12.61 -5.06
N LYS A 199 -11.24 -11.47 -5.57
CA LYS A 199 -10.20 -10.66 -4.91
C LYS A 199 -10.74 -10.03 -3.64
N ARG A 200 -11.91 -9.38 -3.71
CA ARG A 200 -12.53 -8.76 -2.53
C ARG A 200 -12.97 -9.80 -1.51
N ASP A 201 -13.55 -10.91 -1.95
CA ASP A 201 -13.93 -12.01 -1.05
C ASP A 201 -12.70 -12.63 -0.37
N PHE A 202 -11.60 -12.83 -1.09
CA PHE A 202 -10.33 -13.27 -0.48
C PHE A 202 -9.86 -12.31 0.60
N ALA A 203 -9.84 -11.00 0.29
CA ALA A 203 -9.39 -9.97 1.21
C ALA A 203 -10.23 -9.93 2.50
N LEU A 204 -11.57 -10.03 2.38
CA LEU A 204 -12.47 -10.07 3.53
C LEU A 204 -12.29 -11.34 4.37
N LYS A 205 -12.18 -12.51 3.72
CA LYS A 205 -11.89 -13.78 4.40
C LYS A 205 -10.51 -13.79 5.06
N LEU A 206 -9.51 -13.13 4.46
CA LEU A 206 -8.18 -12.98 5.05
C LEU A 206 -8.26 -12.19 6.36
N ILE A 207 -8.99 -11.06 6.37
CA ILE A 207 -9.20 -10.25 7.59
C ILE A 207 -9.89 -11.09 8.67
N GLU A 208 -10.97 -11.79 8.32
CA GLU A 208 -11.72 -12.64 9.26
C GLU A 208 -10.82 -13.75 9.84
N ARG A 209 -10.09 -14.46 8.99
CA ARG A 209 -9.26 -15.61 9.39
C ARG A 209 -8.05 -15.22 10.23
N THR A 210 -7.49 -14.05 9.98
CA THR A 210 -6.29 -13.59 10.68
C THR A 210 -6.63 -13.06 12.06
N GLY A 211 -7.83 -12.52 12.27
CA GLY A 211 -8.32 -12.14 13.60
C GLY A 211 -7.30 -11.29 14.36
N THR A 212 -6.83 -11.79 15.51
CA THR A 212 -5.86 -11.10 16.38
C THR A 212 -4.45 -11.02 15.80
N LEU A 213 -4.12 -11.78 14.75
CA LEU A 213 -2.84 -11.65 14.03
C LEU A 213 -2.75 -10.33 13.27
N ASN A 214 -3.90 -9.77 12.86
CA ASN A 214 -3.94 -8.44 12.27
C ASN A 214 -3.62 -7.40 13.34
N ALA A 215 -2.35 -7.01 13.42
CA ALA A 215 -1.81 -6.09 14.43
C ALA A 215 -2.55 -4.75 14.53
N ARG A 216 -3.22 -4.36 13.43
CA ARG A 216 -3.90 -3.08 13.28
C ARG A 216 -5.31 -3.30 12.72
N PRO A 217 -6.28 -3.70 13.57
CA PRO A 217 -7.68 -3.72 13.18
C PRO A 217 -8.12 -2.33 12.71
N ASP A 218 -9.01 -2.30 11.72
CA ASP A 218 -9.42 -1.06 11.06
C ASP A 218 -10.96 -0.99 10.97
N PRO A 219 -11.61 -0.40 11.99
CA PRO A 219 -13.06 -0.23 12.02
C PRO A 219 -13.52 1.02 11.25
N ILE A 220 -12.63 1.85 10.74
CA ILE A 220 -12.97 3.12 10.06
C ILE A 220 -13.15 2.86 8.57
N ASN A 221 -12.15 2.27 7.91
CA ASN A 221 -12.08 2.22 6.44
C ASN A 221 -12.86 1.09 5.78
N ARG A 222 -13.51 0.23 6.56
CA ARG A 222 -14.30 -0.92 6.04
C ARG A 222 -15.62 -1.07 6.77
N CYS A 223 -16.10 0.01 7.39
CA CYS A 223 -17.29 -0.05 8.22
C CYS A 223 -18.55 -0.21 7.37
N THR A 224 -19.33 -1.25 7.66
CA THR A 224 -20.66 -1.48 7.08
C THR A 224 -21.78 -1.46 8.14
N GLY A 225 -21.41 -1.27 9.41
CA GLY A 225 -22.32 -1.31 10.56
C GLY A 225 -22.55 0.06 11.21
N ALA A 226 -23.24 0.06 12.35
CA ALA A 226 -23.59 1.26 13.11
C ALA A 226 -22.47 1.78 14.04
N TYR A 227 -21.37 1.05 14.17
CA TYR A 227 -20.27 1.36 15.10
C TYR A 227 -18.92 1.28 14.37
N CYS A 228 -18.49 2.41 13.81
CA CYS A 228 -17.27 2.58 13.02
C CYS A 228 -16.16 3.23 13.84
N SER A 229 -15.84 2.65 15.00
CA SER A 229 -14.81 3.19 15.89
C SER A 229 -14.08 2.07 16.64
N ARG A 230 -12.87 2.38 17.09
CA ARG A 230 -12.06 1.50 17.93
C ARG A 230 -12.71 1.38 19.33
N PRO A 231 -12.68 0.17 19.93
CA PRO A 231 -13.08 0.02 21.32
C PRO A 231 -12.04 0.65 22.26
N GLY A 232 -12.46 1.03 23.47
CA GLY A 232 -11.54 1.44 24.55
C GLY A 232 -11.03 2.88 24.51
N ILE A 233 -11.47 3.70 23.54
CA ILE A 233 -11.17 5.14 23.49
C ILE A 233 -12.32 5.97 24.07
N ALA A 234 -12.06 7.24 24.43
CA ALA A 234 -13.08 8.14 24.96
C ALA A 234 -14.24 8.35 23.97
N ARG A 235 -15.44 8.61 24.51
CA ARG A 235 -16.68 8.63 23.71
C ARG A 235 -16.68 9.69 22.60
N GLU A 236 -16.08 10.85 22.86
CA GLU A 236 -15.92 11.91 21.85
C GLU A 236 -15.08 11.46 20.65
N PHE A 237 -13.98 10.72 20.88
CA PHE A 237 -13.17 10.16 19.80
C PHE A 237 -13.86 9.01 19.07
N GLN A 238 -14.69 8.21 19.74
CA GLN A 238 -15.53 7.22 19.05
C GLN A 238 -16.50 7.90 18.08
N TYR A 239 -17.11 9.02 18.48
CA TYR A 239 -17.99 9.81 17.60
C TYR A 239 -17.22 10.48 16.45
N ALA A 240 -16.00 10.94 16.72
CA ALA A 240 -15.11 11.45 15.69
C ALA A 240 -14.80 10.37 14.63
N GLU A 241 -14.32 9.20 15.03
CA GLU A 241 -14.03 8.06 14.12
C GLU A 241 -15.28 7.62 13.33
N GLN A 242 -16.44 7.57 13.99
CA GLN A 242 -17.72 7.28 13.34
C GLN A 242 -18.09 8.30 12.26
N SER A 243 -17.74 9.57 12.46
CA SER A 243 -17.98 10.61 11.48
C SER A 243 -16.96 10.50 10.34
N LEU A 244 -15.68 10.33 10.66
CA LEU A 244 -14.60 10.20 9.69
C LEU A 244 -14.78 9.01 8.75
N SER A 245 -15.39 7.91 9.22
CA SER A 245 -15.62 6.73 8.38
C SER A 245 -16.47 7.05 7.14
N SER A 246 -17.31 8.10 7.15
CA SER A 246 -18.12 8.50 5.99
C SER A 246 -17.31 9.11 4.83
N LEU A 247 -16.05 9.51 5.10
CA LEU A 247 -15.11 10.00 4.10
C LEU A 247 -14.30 8.88 3.43
N THR A 248 -14.33 7.68 3.99
CA THR A 248 -13.53 6.52 3.53
C THR A 248 -14.33 5.63 2.57
N SER A 249 -13.66 4.71 1.87
CA SER A 249 -14.31 3.78 0.91
C SER A 249 -15.17 4.43 -0.18
N ARG A 250 -14.95 5.71 -0.48
CA ARG A 250 -15.66 6.46 -1.52
C ARG A 250 -14.67 6.94 -2.58
N PRO A 251 -14.95 6.71 -3.87
CA PRO A 251 -14.13 7.27 -4.93
C PRO A 251 -14.32 8.78 -5.05
N ALA A 252 -13.31 9.50 -5.51
CA ALA A 252 -13.34 10.95 -5.69
C ALA A 252 -14.45 11.42 -6.64
N ALA A 253 -14.90 10.56 -7.58
CA ALA A 253 -16.08 10.82 -8.40
C ALA A 253 -17.35 11.05 -7.56
N GLY A 254 -17.45 10.47 -6.36
CA GLY A 254 -18.54 10.68 -5.40
C GLY A 254 -18.16 11.51 -4.17
N LEU A 255 -16.90 11.94 -4.06
CA LEU A 255 -16.36 12.77 -2.97
C LEU A 255 -15.27 13.69 -3.52
N ALA A 256 -15.68 14.79 -4.16
CA ALA A 256 -14.81 15.63 -4.98
C ALA A 256 -13.64 16.27 -4.22
N VAL A 257 -13.79 16.52 -2.92
CA VAL A 257 -12.75 17.07 -2.03
C VAL A 257 -11.45 16.26 -2.03
N ILE A 258 -11.50 14.95 -2.34
CA ILE A 258 -10.30 14.10 -2.45
C ILE A 258 -9.29 14.70 -3.44
N ASN A 259 -9.77 15.36 -4.51
CA ASN A 259 -8.88 15.96 -5.50
C ASN A 259 -8.06 17.14 -4.96
N GLN A 260 -8.57 17.81 -3.92
CA GLN A 260 -7.94 18.97 -3.28
C GLN A 260 -7.03 18.59 -2.12
N LEU A 261 -7.10 17.33 -1.67
CA LEU A 261 -6.27 16.85 -0.58
C LEU A 261 -4.86 16.48 -1.08
N PRO A 262 -3.83 16.87 -0.31
CA PRO A 262 -2.50 16.29 -0.43
C PRO A 262 -2.48 14.78 -0.17
N GLU A 263 -1.34 14.15 -0.43
CA GLU A 263 -1.22 12.69 -0.28
C GLU A 263 -1.26 12.21 1.17
N ALA A 264 -0.60 12.92 2.09
CA ALA A 264 -0.58 12.59 3.52
C ALA A 264 -0.98 13.80 4.37
N THR A 265 -2.25 13.85 4.79
CA THR A 265 -2.77 14.92 5.66
C THR A 265 -2.95 14.39 7.09
N MET A 266 -2.43 15.10 8.08
CA MET A 266 -2.63 14.77 9.49
C MET A 266 -3.92 15.41 10.02
N LEU A 267 -4.67 14.67 10.84
CA LEU A 267 -5.81 15.19 11.59
C LEU A 267 -5.45 15.13 13.07
N ARG A 268 -5.34 16.29 13.71
CA ARG A 268 -5.25 16.41 15.17
C ARG A 268 -6.64 16.66 15.71
N ILE A 269 -7.19 15.68 16.43
CA ILE A 269 -8.53 15.80 17.03
C ILE A 269 -8.38 16.03 18.53
N GLU A 270 -8.85 17.18 19.00
CA GLU A 270 -8.69 17.62 20.38
C GLU A 270 -9.99 17.43 21.17
N GLY A 271 -9.92 16.65 22.25
CA GLY A 271 -11.03 16.44 23.17
C GLY A 271 -11.24 17.61 24.13
N ALA A 272 -12.39 17.67 24.77
CA ALA A 272 -12.73 18.75 25.71
C ALA A 272 -11.82 18.79 26.95
N ASP A 273 -11.14 17.68 27.27
CA ASP A 273 -10.19 17.56 28.38
C ASP A 273 -8.74 17.95 28.00
N GLY A 274 -8.52 18.42 26.77
CA GLY A 274 -7.21 18.79 26.24
C GLY A 274 -6.37 17.60 25.75
N LYS A 275 -6.88 16.37 25.82
CA LYS A 275 -6.24 15.23 25.16
C LYS A 275 -6.45 15.30 23.66
N ARG A 276 -5.61 14.59 22.92
CA ARG A 276 -5.68 14.52 21.46
C ARG A 276 -5.50 13.11 20.94
N GLU A 277 -6.15 12.83 19.82
CA GLU A 277 -5.86 11.69 18.96
C GLU A 277 -5.36 12.21 17.62
N MET A 278 -4.31 11.59 17.10
CA MET A 278 -3.79 11.88 15.76
C MET A 278 -4.28 10.83 14.78
N TYR A 279 -4.62 11.26 13.56
CA TYR A 279 -4.98 10.37 12.47
C TYR A 279 -4.21 10.75 11.21
N SER A 280 -3.85 9.75 10.42
CA SER A 280 -3.36 9.91 9.06
C SER A 280 -4.51 9.78 8.08
N MET A 281 -4.83 10.85 7.37
CA MET A 281 -5.71 10.85 6.21
C MET A 281 -4.86 10.78 4.94
N LEU A 282 -4.86 9.61 4.33
CA LEU A 282 -4.01 9.24 3.21
C LEU A 282 -4.84 9.14 1.93
N ARG A 283 -4.45 9.87 0.89
CA ARG A 283 -5.07 9.79 -0.43
C ARG A 283 -4.50 8.62 -1.20
N ASN A 284 -5.32 7.60 -1.44
CA ASN A 284 -4.97 6.48 -2.31
C ASN A 284 -5.20 6.89 -3.76
N ARG A 285 -4.12 7.24 -4.46
CA ARG A 285 -4.18 7.57 -5.89
C ARG A 285 -4.36 6.31 -6.73
N ALA A 286 -5.33 6.34 -7.63
CA ALA A 286 -5.60 5.26 -8.55
C ALA A 286 -4.81 5.43 -9.85
N HIS A 287 -4.29 4.32 -10.39
CA HIS A 287 -3.56 4.28 -11.64
C HIS A 287 -4.13 3.22 -12.56
N THR A 288 -4.05 3.47 -13.87
CA THR A 288 -4.31 2.47 -14.90
C THR A 288 -3.25 1.36 -14.87
N ASN A 289 -2.01 1.69 -14.50
CA ASN A 289 -0.93 0.77 -14.15
C ASN A 289 0.25 1.54 -13.51
N VAL A 290 1.17 0.82 -12.86
CA VAL A 290 2.40 1.39 -12.23
C VAL A 290 3.69 0.79 -12.81
N ALA A 291 3.63 0.29 -14.05
CA ALA A 291 4.66 -0.54 -14.68
C ALA A 291 5.78 0.24 -15.40
N PHE A 292 5.77 1.57 -15.32
CA PHE A 292 6.74 2.41 -15.99
C PHE A 292 7.39 3.38 -15.00
N MET A 293 8.64 3.71 -15.27
CA MET A 293 9.43 4.66 -14.46
C MET A 293 8.97 6.11 -14.66
N LEU A 294 8.57 6.49 -15.88
CA LEU A 294 8.25 7.87 -16.26
C LEU A 294 6.78 8.03 -16.71
N GLY A 295 6.29 9.27 -16.73
CA GLY A 295 4.97 9.62 -17.26
C GLY A 295 3.81 9.08 -16.42
N GLU A 296 3.94 9.09 -15.10
CA GLU A 296 2.90 8.65 -14.17
C GLU A 296 1.59 9.44 -14.34
N GLU A 297 1.70 10.74 -14.62
CA GLU A 297 0.58 11.65 -14.87
C GLU A 297 -0.44 11.12 -15.91
N TYR A 298 0.03 10.49 -16.98
CA TYR A 298 -0.81 9.91 -18.03
C TYR A 298 -1.56 8.64 -17.60
N ARG A 299 -1.22 8.10 -16.43
CA ARG A 299 -1.78 6.86 -15.90
C ARG A 299 -2.67 7.07 -14.70
N LEU A 300 -2.75 8.28 -14.15
CA LEU A 300 -3.63 8.58 -13.02
C LEU A 300 -5.10 8.46 -13.41
N GLN A 301 -5.92 8.02 -12.46
CA GLN A 301 -7.37 7.96 -12.58
C GLN A 301 -8.01 8.72 -11.42
N PRO A 302 -7.93 10.07 -11.39
CA PRO A 302 -8.29 10.85 -10.20
C PRO A 302 -9.70 10.58 -9.69
N GLY A 303 -10.67 10.32 -10.58
CA GLY A 303 -12.04 9.97 -10.20
C GLY A 303 -12.19 8.68 -9.39
N LEU A 304 -11.18 7.81 -9.39
CA LEU A 304 -11.12 6.56 -8.62
C LEU A 304 -10.25 6.68 -7.35
N ASP A 305 -9.67 7.85 -7.08
CA ASP A 305 -8.91 8.07 -5.85
C ASP A 305 -9.82 7.88 -4.62
N THR A 306 -9.29 7.35 -3.53
CA THR A 306 -10.04 7.15 -2.27
C THR A 306 -9.24 7.68 -1.09
N LEU A 307 -9.86 7.75 0.09
CA LEU A 307 -9.17 8.07 1.35
C LEU A 307 -9.07 6.85 2.25
N THR A 308 -7.90 6.70 2.87
CA THR A 308 -7.70 5.88 4.08
C THR A 308 -7.51 6.82 5.26
N ILE A 309 -8.33 6.69 6.30
CA ILE A 309 -8.16 7.42 7.57
C ILE A 309 -7.84 6.41 8.66
N TYR A 310 -6.65 6.51 9.26
CA TYR A 310 -6.22 5.57 10.28
C TYR A 310 -5.58 6.29 11.48
N PRO A 311 -5.84 5.86 12.73
CA PRO A 311 -5.23 6.46 13.91
C PRO A 311 -3.71 6.26 13.94
N GLY A 312 -3.01 7.30 14.39
CA GLY A 312 -1.56 7.38 14.40
C GLY A 312 -0.98 8.07 13.17
N VAL A 313 0.35 8.12 13.14
CA VAL A 313 1.13 8.84 12.11
C VAL A 313 1.77 7.81 11.17
N LEU A 314 1.30 7.75 9.92
CA LEU A 314 1.70 6.76 8.92
C LEU A 314 2.56 7.35 7.80
N SER A 315 3.11 8.54 8.00
CA SER A 315 4.00 9.23 7.06
C SER A 315 5.12 9.95 7.81
N SER A 316 6.34 9.89 7.26
CA SER A 316 7.48 10.70 7.71
C SER A 316 7.45 12.12 7.13
N TYR A 317 6.57 12.37 6.15
CA TYR A 317 6.42 13.63 5.43
C TYR A 317 4.95 14.09 5.48
N PRO A 318 4.51 14.74 6.57
CA PRO A 318 3.19 15.36 6.61
C PRO A 318 3.09 16.45 5.53
N ASN A 319 2.13 16.33 4.61
CA ASN A 319 1.90 17.36 3.60
C ASN A 319 1.02 18.49 4.12
N PHE A 320 0.08 18.20 5.02
CA PHE A 320 -0.77 19.22 5.63
C PHE A 320 -1.33 18.73 6.96
N MET A 321 -1.89 19.63 7.76
CA MET A 321 -2.57 19.30 9.02
C MET A 321 -3.86 20.10 9.18
N PHE A 322 -4.89 19.41 9.69
CA PHE A 322 -6.05 20.04 10.31
C PHE A 322 -6.02 19.84 11.83
N ASN A 323 -6.35 20.88 12.60
CA ASN A 323 -6.63 20.79 14.03
C ASN A 323 -8.14 20.99 14.25
N ILE A 324 -8.81 20.00 14.82
CA ILE A 324 -10.27 19.92 14.87
C ILE A 324 -10.71 19.58 16.30
N PRO A 325 -11.53 20.40 16.97
CA PRO A 325 -12.19 20.00 18.20
C PRO A 325 -13.06 18.76 17.97
N ALA A 326 -13.08 17.81 18.92
CA ALA A 326 -13.76 16.52 18.75
C ALA A 326 -15.27 16.66 18.48
N ASP A 327 -15.91 17.69 19.04
CA ASP A 327 -17.32 18.02 18.82
C ASP A 327 -17.59 18.69 17.46
N GLU A 328 -16.57 19.27 16.82
CA GLU A 328 -16.65 19.84 15.48
C GLU A 328 -16.38 18.86 14.35
N VAL A 329 -15.88 17.65 14.64
CA VAL A 329 -15.60 16.63 13.61
C VAL A 329 -16.79 16.34 12.69
N PRO A 330 -18.05 16.23 13.17
CA PRO A 330 -19.20 16.09 12.28
C PRO A 330 -19.39 17.26 11.31
N ALA A 331 -19.08 18.50 11.75
CA ALA A 331 -19.16 19.68 10.91
C ALA A 331 -18.02 19.71 9.87
N PHE A 332 -16.81 19.33 10.26
CA PHE A 332 -15.68 19.14 9.36
C PHE A 332 -16.00 18.12 8.26
N VAL A 333 -16.47 16.92 8.65
CA VAL A 333 -16.86 15.85 7.71
C VAL A 333 -17.93 16.33 6.74
N LYS A 334 -18.98 17.00 7.24
CA LYS A 334 -20.04 17.55 6.39
C LYS A 334 -19.50 18.58 5.39
N ALA A 335 -18.58 19.44 5.82
CA ALA A 335 -17.94 20.42 4.93
C ALA A 335 -17.12 19.71 3.83
N MET A 336 -16.34 18.69 4.20
CA MET A 336 -15.57 17.86 3.26
C MET A 336 -16.50 17.18 2.24
N GLU A 337 -17.63 16.62 2.66
CA GLU A 337 -18.61 15.98 1.77
C GLU A 337 -19.29 16.95 0.81
N GLN A 338 -19.45 18.21 1.21
CA GLN A 338 -20.09 19.26 0.40
C GLN A 338 -19.10 20.00 -0.51
N CYS A 339 -17.80 19.87 -0.26
CA CYS A 339 -16.75 20.54 -1.01
C CYS A 339 -16.59 19.97 -2.42
N LYS A 340 -16.74 20.84 -3.43
CA LYS A 340 -16.68 20.49 -4.86
C LYS A 340 -15.58 21.21 -5.63
N ASP A 341 -15.01 22.27 -5.07
CA ASP A 341 -14.07 23.15 -5.73
C ASP A 341 -13.04 23.72 -4.74
N GLN A 342 -12.04 24.43 -5.27
CA GLN A 342 -10.96 25.00 -4.47
C GLN A 342 -11.47 26.07 -3.50
N SER A 343 -12.39 26.93 -3.95
CA SER A 343 -12.90 28.02 -3.10
C SER A 343 -13.60 27.49 -1.85
N THR A 344 -14.38 26.41 -1.98
CA THR A 344 -15.01 25.77 -0.82
C THR A 344 -13.98 25.10 0.06
N PHE A 345 -12.95 24.47 -0.53
CA PHE A 345 -11.86 23.86 0.22
C PHE A 345 -11.07 24.89 1.03
N ASP A 346 -10.81 26.08 0.48
CA ASP A 346 -10.13 27.16 1.18
C ASP A 346 -10.86 27.55 2.46
N THR A 347 -12.21 27.54 2.46
CA THR A 347 -13.00 27.80 3.68
C THR A 347 -12.84 26.73 4.77
N ILE A 348 -12.64 25.47 4.38
CA ILE A 348 -12.32 24.37 5.30
C ILE A 348 -10.93 24.61 5.91
N VAL A 349 -9.97 24.98 5.06
CA VAL A 349 -8.59 25.27 5.48
C VAL A 349 -8.53 26.51 6.38
N GLU A 350 -9.30 27.56 6.12
CA GLU A 350 -9.37 28.74 6.98
C GLU A 350 -9.89 28.41 8.38
N ARG A 351 -10.84 27.49 8.49
CA ARG A 351 -11.47 27.14 9.76
C ARG A 351 -10.64 26.17 10.60
N TRP A 352 -10.07 25.14 9.99
CA TRP A 352 -9.41 24.04 10.72
C TRP A 352 -7.95 23.81 10.31
N GLY A 353 -7.49 24.39 9.21
CA GLY A 353 -6.18 24.12 8.63
C GLY A 353 -5.05 24.83 9.36
N ILE A 354 -3.91 24.16 9.51
CA ILE A 354 -2.68 24.73 10.07
C ILE A 354 -1.75 25.12 8.91
N ARG A 355 -1.88 26.36 8.42
CA ARG A 355 -0.98 26.89 7.38
C ARG A 355 0.41 27.18 7.96
N ARG A 356 1.44 27.24 7.11
CA ARG A 356 2.81 27.65 7.51
C ARG A 356 2.86 29.05 8.16
N SER A 357 1.91 29.91 7.83
CA SER A 357 1.75 31.25 8.39
C SER A 357 1.04 31.28 9.75
N ASN A 358 0.54 30.14 10.25
CA ASN A 358 -0.11 30.07 11.56
C ASN A 358 0.92 30.43 12.66
N PRO A 359 0.63 31.39 13.55
CA PRO A 359 1.56 31.78 14.63
C PRO A 359 1.96 30.63 15.57
N GLN A 360 1.15 29.57 15.67
CA GLN A 360 1.39 28.37 16.46
C GLN A 360 1.79 27.16 15.61
N PHE A 361 2.21 27.37 14.34
CA PHE A 361 2.57 26.30 13.42
C PHE A 361 3.53 25.27 14.04
N TRP A 362 4.62 25.72 14.65
CA TRP A 362 5.62 24.81 15.24
C TRP A 362 5.10 24.03 16.44
N HIS A 363 4.16 24.60 17.21
CA HIS A 363 3.51 23.85 18.29
C HIS A 363 2.76 22.64 17.71
N TYR A 364 1.90 22.86 16.72
CA TYR A 364 1.13 21.79 16.09
C TYR A 364 1.99 20.80 15.29
N PHE A 365 3.00 21.28 14.55
CA PHE A 365 3.85 20.41 13.75
C PHE A 365 4.72 19.49 14.63
N HIS A 366 5.34 20.02 15.68
CA HIS A 366 6.11 19.21 16.62
C HIS A 366 5.23 18.26 17.44
N ASP A 367 3.97 18.61 17.66
CA ASP A 367 3.01 17.76 18.36
C ASP A 367 2.78 16.41 17.66
N ILE A 368 2.93 16.35 16.33
CA ILE A 368 2.90 15.07 15.59
C ILE A 368 4.02 14.15 16.09
N GLY A 369 5.25 14.67 16.17
CA GLY A 369 6.42 13.91 16.65
C GLY A 369 6.30 13.57 18.13
N GLN A 370 5.75 14.48 18.94
CA GLN A 370 5.48 14.21 20.35
C GLN A 370 4.47 13.08 20.52
N TYR A 371 3.40 13.05 19.70
CA TYR A 371 2.42 11.98 19.71
C TYR A 371 3.04 10.62 19.37
N ILE A 372 3.97 10.55 18.41
CA ILE A 372 4.71 9.31 18.11
C ILE A 372 5.53 8.89 19.33
N ASN A 373 6.27 9.81 19.97
CA ASN A 373 7.03 9.49 21.18
C ASN A 373 6.14 8.96 22.31
N GLU A 374 4.91 9.46 22.44
CA GLU A 374 3.93 9.03 23.45
C GLU A 374 3.32 7.66 23.14
N THR A 375 3.11 7.32 21.86
CA THR A 375 2.30 6.16 21.45
C THR A 375 3.09 5.02 20.80
N ASP A 376 4.20 5.32 20.13
CA ASP A 376 5.08 4.38 19.45
C ASP A 376 6.55 4.85 19.54
N PRO A 377 7.17 4.83 20.74
CA PRO A 377 8.50 5.41 20.97
C PRO A 377 9.63 4.71 20.19
N VAL A 378 9.40 3.49 19.70
CA VAL A 378 10.39 2.77 18.88
C VAL A 378 10.49 3.35 17.47
N GLU A 379 9.36 3.83 16.93
CA GLU A 379 9.26 4.47 15.62
C GLU A 379 9.49 5.99 15.69
N ALA A 380 9.83 6.52 16.87
CA ALA A 380 10.05 7.94 17.07
C ALA A 380 11.24 8.46 16.25
N GLY A 381 10.99 9.53 15.50
CA GLY A 381 11.98 10.21 14.68
C GLY A 381 11.59 11.67 14.42
N VAL A 382 12.40 12.36 13.62
CA VAL A 382 12.10 13.72 13.19
C VAL A 382 11.28 13.66 11.90
N LEU A 383 10.12 14.30 11.91
CA LEU A 383 9.28 14.43 10.72
C LEU A 383 9.81 15.56 9.84
N ASP A 384 9.82 15.33 8.53
CA ASP A 384 10.35 16.28 7.56
C ASP A 384 9.24 17.19 7.02
N MET A 385 9.42 18.50 7.22
CA MET A 385 8.49 19.55 6.82
C MET A 385 8.69 20.00 5.36
N ASN A 386 9.71 19.50 4.65
CA ASN A 386 10.05 19.95 3.29
C ASN A 386 8.89 19.83 2.29
N ARG A 387 7.97 18.89 2.51
CA ARG A 387 6.80 18.62 1.67
C ARG A 387 5.48 19.17 2.22
N TYR A 388 5.54 20.02 3.24
CA TYR A 388 4.34 20.64 3.81
C TYR A 388 3.79 21.70 2.85
N GLU A 389 2.58 21.51 2.33
CA GLU A 389 1.98 22.39 1.35
C GLU A 389 1.51 23.72 1.96
N ASN A 390 1.48 24.75 1.13
CA ASN A 390 0.85 26.02 1.46
C ASN A 390 -0.50 26.09 0.74
N LEU A 391 -1.41 25.23 1.17
CA LEU A 391 -2.84 25.30 0.85
C LEU A 391 -3.41 26.59 1.41
#